data_AF-A0A4Q3DPJ3-F1
#
_entry.id   AF-A0A4Q3DPJ3-F1
#
_cell.length_a   1.000
_cell.length_b   1.000
_cell.length_c   1.000
_cell.angle_alpha   90.00
_cell.angle_beta   90.00
_cell.angle_gamma   90.00
#
_symmetry.space_group_name_H-M   'P 1'
#
loop_
_entity.id
_entity.type
_entity.pdbx_description
1 polymer ?
#
loop_
_entity_poly.entity_id
_entity_poly.type
_entity_poly.pdbx_seq_one_letter_code
_entity_poly.pdbx_strand_id
1 'polypeptide(L)'
;MAKVYMYVVARDFGFAPNPFHGVCTLATCKPKIRGPAKPGDWVVGMGGQQLDATGRCVYFMKVTDKMTFNEYWNAPQFKGKRPVRNGSRKVMLGDNIYHRDDDNDPWTQEDSHHSKPDGSPEWWNVETDTGADSVLISTRFVYFGSSAPEIPKGILTEIGYENRRSHRTFYDWQCGALIAWMGSFPTSHWNLVLSDPFQFAQSGARYSRERNAIVA
;
A
#
# COMPACT_ATOMS: atom_id res chain seq x y z
N MET A 1 11.21 20.03 -3.76
CA MET A 1 11.80 18.96 -2.93
C MET A 1 10.79 17.84 -2.82
N ALA A 2 11.23 16.60 -3.06
CA ALA A 2 10.41 15.42 -2.90
C ALA A 2 10.34 15.01 -1.42
N LYS A 3 9.24 14.40 -1.02
CA LYS A 3 9.05 13.86 0.32
C LYS A 3 9.32 12.35 0.34
N VAL A 4 9.72 11.85 1.49
CA VAL A 4 9.85 10.42 1.79
C VAL A 4 8.90 10.09 2.93
N TYR A 5 7.87 9.31 2.61
CA TYR A 5 6.87 8.84 3.57
C TYR A 5 7.25 7.43 4.03
N MET A 6 7.54 7.27 5.31
CA MET A 6 7.84 5.96 5.90
C MET A 6 6.73 5.56 6.87
N TYR A 7 6.16 4.37 6.73
CA TYR A 7 5.11 3.90 7.63
C TYR A 7 5.24 2.42 7.97
N VAL A 8 4.59 2.03 9.07
CA VAL A 8 4.59 0.63 9.52
C VAL A 8 3.51 -0.18 8.80
N VAL A 9 3.95 -1.20 8.08
CA VAL A 9 3.13 -2.29 7.53
C VAL A 9 2.88 -3.27 8.66
N ALA A 10 1.74 -3.10 9.33
CA ALA A 10 1.33 -3.98 10.43
C ALA A 10 0.81 -5.33 9.90
N ARG A 11 0.23 -5.32 8.71
CA ARG A 11 -0.31 -6.50 8.04
C ARG A 11 0.04 -6.43 6.58
N ASP A 12 0.45 -7.55 6.01
CA ASP A 12 0.95 -7.61 4.64
C ASP A 12 0.32 -8.79 3.90
N PHE A 13 -0.92 -8.59 3.47
CA PHE A 13 -1.61 -9.56 2.60
C PHE A 13 -1.28 -9.33 1.12
N GLY A 14 -0.82 -8.13 0.74
CA GLY A 14 -0.75 -7.69 -0.66
C GLY A 14 -1.95 -6.86 -1.13
N PHE A 15 -2.70 -6.27 -0.19
CA PHE A 15 -3.84 -5.39 -0.46
C PHE A 15 -3.48 -3.89 -0.45
N ALA A 16 -2.70 -3.41 0.54
CA ALA A 16 -2.31 -2.00 0.65
C ALA A 16 -0.87 -1.85 1.24
N PRO A 17 0.17 -1.77 0.40
CA PRO A 17 0.07 -1.61 -1.06
C PRO A 17 -0.39 -2.90 -1.75
N ASN A 18 -0.95 -2.77 -2.94
CA ASN A 18 -1.15 -3.88 -3.86
C ASN A 18 -0.02 -3.86 -4.92
N PRO A 19 0.91 -4.82 -4.91
CA PRO A 19 2.09 -4.80 -5.77
C PRO A 19 1.92 -5.60 -7.07
N PHE A 20 0.73 -6.15 -7.31
CA PHE A 20 0.49 -7.09 -8.41
C PHE A 20 0.25 -6.40 -9.75
N HIS A 21 0.29 -7.17 -10.84
CA HIS A 21 0.04 -6.69 -12.21
C HIS A 21 1.07 -5.68 -12.74
N GLY A 22 2.32 -5.74 -12.25
CA GLY A 22 3.43 -4.92 -12.76
C GLY A 22 3.37 -3.45 -12.34
N VAL A 23 2.44 -3.08 -11.47
CA VAL A 23 2.26 -1.73 -10.94
C VAL A 23 1.98 -1.81 -9.45
N CYS A 24 2.68 -1.02 -8.64
CA CYS A 24 2.41 -0.94 -7.21
C CYS A 24 1.45 0.21 -6.96
N THR A 25 0.38 -0.10 -6.23
CA THR A 25 -0.69 0.86 -5.92
C THR A 25 -0.87 0.97 -4.42
N LEU A 26 -1.16 2.17 -3.94
CA LEU A 26 -1.65 2.42 -2.60
C LEU A 26 -2.98 3.17 -2.77
N ALA A 27 -4.06 2.40 -2.98
CA ALA A 27 -5.41 2.92 -3.17
C ALA A 27 -6.15 3.09 -1.83
N THR A 28 -6.00 2.12 -0.93
CA THR A 28 -6.70 2.07 0.36
C THR A 28 -5.72 2.24 1.51
N CYS A 29 -6.25 2.35 2.74
CA CYS A 29 -5.49 2.66 3.95
C CYS A 29 -4.70 3.97 3.85
N LYS A 30 -4.02 4.37 4.93
CA LYS A 30 -3.04 5.49 4.93
C LYS A 30 -3.49 6.79 4.20
N PRO A 31 -4.72 7.30 4.39
CA PRO A 31 -5.19 8.51 3.70
C PRO A 31 -4.30 9.73 3.96
N LYS A 32 -3.69 9.81 5.15
CA LYS A 32 -2.74 10.87 5.53
C LYS A 32 -1.43 10.85 4.74
N ILE A 33 -1.13 9.78 4.01
CA ILE A 33 -0.02 9.69 3.04
C ILE A 33 -0.56 9.93 1.63
N ARG A 34 -1.62 9.20 1.24
CA ARG A 34 -2.22 9.27 -0.10
C ARG A 34 -2.68 10.68 -0.49
N GLY A 35 -3.34 11.38 0.44
CA GLY A 35 -3.84 12.74 0.24
C GLY A 35 -2.74 13.75 -0.11
N PRO A 36 -1.67 13.91 0.69
CA PRO A 36 -0.64 14.92 0.41
C PRO A 36 0.49 14.48 -0.54
N ALA A 37 0.73 13.18 -0.74
CA ALA A 37 1.80 12.72 -1.61
C ALA A 37 1.52 13.10 -3.08
N LYS A 38 2.60 13.32 -3.84
CA LYS A 38 2.57 13.71 -5.25
C LYS A 38 3.60 12.93 -6.07
N PRO A 39 3.46 12.89 -7.42
CA PRO A 39 4.50 12.33 -8.28
C PRO A 39 5.89 12.89 -7.94
N GLY A 40 6.86 11.99 -7.83
CA GLY A 40 8.23 12.31 -7.40
C GLY A 40 8.54 11.95 -5.95
N ASP A 41 7.53 11.86 -5.07
CA ASP A 41 7.71 11.45 -3.68
C ASP A 41 8.00 9.94 -3.55
N TRP A 42 8.56 9.54 -2.42
CA TRP A 42 8.79 8.13 -2.07
C TRP A 42 7.85 7.68 -0.97
N VAL A 43 7.40 6.42 -1.06
CA VAL A 43 6.69 5.73 0.02
C VAL A 43 7.47 4.46 0.37
N VAL A 44 7.75 4.27 1.65
CA VAL A 44 8.50 3.12 2.18
C VAL A 44 7.67 2.42 3.25
N GLY A 45 7.37 1.14 3.01
CA GLY A 45 6.70 0.27 3.95
C GLY A 45 7.71 -0.46 4.83
N MET A 46 7.73 -0.13 6.11
CA MET A 46 8.58 -0.76 7.12
C MET A 46 7.80 -1.87 7.82
N GLY A 47 8.40 -3.05 7.96
CA GLY A 47 7.78 -4.17 8.65
C GLY A 47 7.48 -3.83 10.12
N GLY A 48 6.30 -4.22 10.59
CA GLY A 48 5.89 -4.05 11.98
C GLY A 48 6.13 -5.29 12.83
N GLN A 49 5.92 -5.13 14.13
CA GLN A 49 6.04 -6.23 15.11
C GLN A 49 5.09 -7.41 14.82
N GLN A 50 3.88 -7.14 14.32
CA GLN A 50 2.91 -8.20 13.96
C GLN A 50 3.40 -9.12 12.83
N LEU A 51 4.37 -8.68 12.03
CA LEU A 51 4.99 -9.45 10.96
C LEU A 51 6.34 -10.05 11.37
N ASP A 52 6.78 -9.85 12.62
CA ASP A 52 8.15 -10.13 13.07
C ASP A 52 9.23 -9.54 12.14
N ALA A 53 8.95 -8.33 11.63
CA ALA A 53 9.74 -7.70 10.56
C ALA A 53 10.19 -6.27 10.92
N THR A 54 10.25 -5.93 12.21
CA THR A 54 10.67 -4.60 12.68
C THR A 54 12.04 -4.24 12.12
N GLY A 55 12.13 -3.09 11.43
CA GLY A 55 13.38 -2.59 10.83
C GLY A 55 13.65 -3.09 9.41
N ARG A 56 12.81 -4.01 8.91
CA ARG A 56 12.89 -4.51 7.54
C ARG A 56 12.03 -3.68 6.58
N CYS A 57 12.47 -3.55 5.34
CA CYS A 57 11.73 -2.87 4.29
C CYS A 57 10.85 -3.89 3.54
N VAL A 58 9.53 -3.83 3.72
CA VAL A 58 8.58 -4.69 3.00
C VAL A 58 8.51 -4.27 1.53
N TYR A 59 8.50 -2.96 1.28
CA TYR A 59 8.53 -2.40 -0.07
C TYR A 59 8.97 -0.94 -0.03
N PHE A 60 9.37 -0.45 -1.20
CA PHE A 60 9.39 0.98 -1.47
C PHE A 60 8.85 1.26 -2.87
N MET A 61 8.30 2.45 -3.06
CA MET A 61 7.86 2.92 -4.36
C MET A 61 8.12 4.41 -4.51
N LYS A 62 8.53 4.82 -5.71
CA LYS A 62 8.45 6.23 -6.11
C LYS A 62 7.06 6.46 -6.68
N VAL A 63 6.33 7.44 -6.18
CA VAL A 63 5.04 7.83 -6.76
C VAL A 63 5.31 8.33 -8.17
N THR A 64 4.83 7.59 -9.17
CA THR A 64 4.95 7.97 -10.59
C THR A 64 3.71 8.69 -11.07
N ASP A 65 2.56 8.39 -10.48
CA ASP A 65 1.29 9.02 -10.81
C ASP A 65 0.32 9.01 -9.62
N LYS A 66 -0.73 9.81 -9.71
CA LYS A 66 -1.79 9.92 -8.71
C LYS A 66 -3.11 10.24 -9.39
N MET A 67 -4.17 9.55 -8.97
CA MET A 67 -5.51 9.71 -9.52
C MET A 67 -6.57 9.56 -8.43
N THR A 68 -7.81 9.93 -8.74
CA THR A 68 -9.00 9.66 -7.92
C THR A 68 -9.41 8.18 -7.98
N PHE A 69 -10.29 7.76 -7.08
CA PHE A 69 -10.88 6.42 -7.12
C PHE A 69 -11.69 6.17 -8.40
N ASN A 70 -12.46 7.16 -8.88
CA ASN A 70 -13.23 7.02 -10.10
C ASN A 70 -12.34 6.90 -11.35
N GLU A 71 -11.25 7.66 -11.44
CA GLU A 71 -10.26 7.50 -12.50
C GLU A 71 -9.61 6.11 -12.43
N TYR A 72 -9.23 5.66 -11.23
CA TYR A 72 -8.65 4.32 -11.02
C TYR A 72 -9.62 3.21 -11.40
N TRP A 73 -10.90 3.35 -11.07
CA TRP A 73 -11.96 2.41 -11.42
C TRP A 73 -12.17 2.33 -12.93
N ASN A 74 -12.27 3.47 -13.62
CA ASN A 74 -12.62 3.54 -15.03
C ASN A 74 -11.45 3.21 -15.97
N ALA A 75 -10.21 3.37 -15.50
CA ALA A 75 -9.00 3.10 -16.27
C ALA A 75 -8.85 1.60 -16.65
N PRO A 76 -8.85 1.26 -17.96
CA PRO A 76 -8.81 -0.14 -18.42
C PRO A 76 -7.61 -0.95 -17.89
N GLN A 77 -6.45 -0.32 -17.75
CA GLN A 77 -5.21 -0.94 -17.26
C GLN A 77 -5.28 -1.40 -15.80
N PHE A 78 -6.24 -0.88 -15.01
CA PHE A 78 -6.42 -1.25 -13.60
C PHE A 78 -7.64 -2.15 -13.37
N LYS A 79 -8.28 -2.66 -14.42
CA LYS A 79 -9.36 -3.66 -14.27
C LYS A 79 -8.89 -4.92 -13.53
N GLY A 80 -7.65 -5.35 -13.76
CA GLY A 80 -7.04 -6.48 -13.05
C GLY A 80 -6.84 -6.26 -11.55
N LYS A 81 -6.92 -4.99 -11.09
CA LYS A 81 -6.81 -4.62 -9.67
C LYS A 81 -8.16 -4.65 -8.94
N ARG A 82 -9.25 -5.00 -9.62
CA ARG A 82 -10.55 -5.22 -8.97
C ARG A 82 -10.57 -6.60 -8.30
N PRO A 83 -11.13 -6.71 -7.09
CA PRO A 83 -11.10 -7.96 -6.34
C PRO A 83 -11.99 -9.03 -7.00
N VAL A 84 -11.53 -10.27 -6.98
CA VAL A 84 -12.32 -11.45 -7.35
C VAL A 84 -12.20 -12.46 -6.21
N ARG A 85 -13.20 -12.50 -5.32
CA ARG A 85 -13.11 -13.23 -4.03
C ARG A 85 -13.04 -14.75 -4.16
N ASN A 86 -13.47 -15.32 -5.29
CA ASN A 86 -13.33 -16.73 -5.63
C ASN A 86 -12.15 -17.03 -6.58
N GLY A 87 -11.28 -16.05 -6.83
CA GLY A 87 -10.13 -16.17 -7.74
C GLY A 87 -8.83 -16.58 -7.04
N SER A 88 -7.72 -16.45 -7.77
CA SER A 88 -6.38 -16.62 -7.18
C SER A 88 -6.13 -15.60 -6.06
N ARG A 89 -5.20 -15.92 -5.14
CA ARG A 89 -4.82 -15.02 -4.03
C ARG A 89 -4.50 -13.59 -4.49
N LYS A 90 -3.80 -13.43 -5.64
CA LYS A 90 -3.45 -12.12 -6.20
C LYS A 90 -4.68 -11.29 -6.55
N VAL A 91 -5.63 -11.87 -7.26
CA VAL A 91 -6.85 -11.15 -7.69
C VAL A 91 -7.84 -10.99 -6.55
N MET A 92 -7.81 -11.87 -5.56
CA MET A 92 -8.64 -11.76 -4.35
C MET A 92 -8.36 -10.47 -3.57
N LEU A 93 -7.13 -9.97 -3.65
CA LEU A 93 -6.61 -8.81 -2.93
C LEU A 93 -6.55 -7.54 -3.79
N GLY A 94 -7.29 -7.49 -4.90
CA GLY A 94 -7.43 -6.28 -5.69
C GLY A 94 -7.86 -5.09 -4.83
N ASP A 95 -7.15 -3.96 -4.96
CA ASP A 95 -7.37 -2.73 -4.17
C ASP A 95 -8.23 -1.68 -4.89
N ASN A 96 -8.67 -1.95 -6.11
CA ASN A 96 -9.60 -1.12 -6.88
C ASN A 96 -11.04 -1.46 -6.49
N ILE A 97 -11.47 -0.91 -5.34
CA ILE A 97 -12.71 -1.34 -4.66
C ILE A 97 -13.71 -0.21 -4.42
N TYR A 98 -13.38 1.04 -4.77
CA TYR A 98 -14.25 2.18 -4.55
C TYR A 98 -14.53 2.90 -5.86
N HIS A 99 -15.79 3.24 -6.07
CA HIS A 99 -16.26 4.06 -7.19
C HIS A 99 -17.62 4.65 -6.86
N ARG A 100 -18.05 5.63 -7.65
CA ARG A 100 -19.38 6.24 -7.63
C ARG A 100 -19.72 6.76 -9.02
N ASP A 101 -20.99 6.78 -9.37
CA ASP A 101 -21.43 7.24 -10.68
C ASP A 101 -21.31 8.77 -10.77
N ASP A 102 -21.86 9.48 -9.79
CA ASP A 102 -21.74 10.94 -9.67
C ASP A 102 -21.01 11.37 -8.39
N ASP A 103 -20.46 12.59 -8.40
CA ASP A 103 -19.71 13.14 -7.26
C ASP A 103 -20.55 13.34 -5.98
N ASN A 104 -21.87 13.37 -6.13
CA ASN A 104 -22.81 13.49 -5.02
C ASN A 104 -23.32 12.13 -4.53
N ASP A 105 -22.99 11.04 -5.23
CA ASP A 105 -23.44 9.71 -4.83
C ASP A 105 -22.60 9.17 -3.67
N PRO A 106 -23.21 8.33 -2.80
CA PRO A 106 -22.45 7.53 -1.86
C PRO A 106 -21.42 6.66 -2.57
N TRP A 107 -20.27 6.45 -1.93
CA TRP A 107 -19.28 5.51 -2.42
C TRP A 107 -19.83 4.08 -2.45
N THR A 108 -19.67 3.41 -3.59
CA THR A 108 -19.82 1.97 -3.72
C THR A 108 -18.53 1.30 -3.25
N GLN A 109 -18.66 0.23 -2.44
CA GLN A 109 -17.55 -0.64 -2.06
C GLN A 109 -17.74 -2.03 -2.66
N GLU A 110 -16.75 -2.51 -3.41
CA GLU A 110 -16.72 -3.87 -3.95
C GLU A 110 -16.42 -4.91 -2.87
N ASP A 111 -16.89 -6.14 -3.09
CA ASP A 111 -16.60 -7.29 -2.23
C ASP A 111 -15.09 -7.58 -2.19
N SER A 112 -14.45 -7.33 -1.06
CA SER A 112 -13.01 -7.16 -0.96
C SER A 112 -12.46 -7.47 0.43
N HIS A 113 -11.14 -7.32 0.60
CA HIS A 113 -10.52 -7.38 1.92
C HIS A 113 -11.10 -6.36 2.93
N HIS A 114 -11.71 -5.27 2.46
CA HIS A 114 -12.28 -4.21 3.30
C HIS A 114 -13.81 -4.24 3.41
N SER A 115 -14.49 -5.22 2.83
CA SER A 115 -15.94 -5.42 3.01
C SER A 115 -16.24 -6.38 4.16
N LYS A 116 -17.53 -6.51 4.51
CA LYS A 116 -18.02 -7.49 5.49
C LYS A 116 -17.94 -8.92 4.95
N PRO A 117 -18.09 -9.95 5.81
CA PRO A 117 -18.02 -11.34 5.40
C PRO A 117 -18.96 -11.71 4.23
N ASP A 118 -20.17 -11.13 4.23
CA ASP A 118 -21.20 -11.29 3.20
C ASP A 118 -20.97 -10.45 1.93
N GLY A 119 -19.86 -9.71 1.87
CA GLY A 119 -19.50 -8.83 0.76
C GLY A 119 -20.13 -7.44 0.81
N SER A 120 -21.03 -7.16 1.75
CA SER A 120 -21.64 -5.84 1.90
C SER A 120 -20.66 -4.80 2.47
N PRO A 121 -20.91 -3.49 2.28
CA PRO A 121 -19.99 -2.45 2.73
C PRO A 121 -19.70 -2.46 4.24
N GLU A 122 -18.42 -2.27 4.59
CA GLU A 122 -17.97 -1.94 5.95
C GLU A 122 -17.73 -0.43 6.04
N TRP A 123 -18.73 0.32 6.51
CA TRP A 123 -18.75 1.77 6.40
C TRP A 123 -17.60 2.49 7.10
N TRP A 124 -16.99 1.92 8.15
CA TRP A 124 -15.80 2.54 8.78
C TRP A 124 -14.56 2.46 7.89
N ASN A 125 -14.39 1.36 7.15
CA ASN A 125 -13.38 1.25 6.09
C ASN A 125 -13.68 2.25 4.97
N VAL A 126 -14.93 2.31 4.49
CA VAL A 126 -15.35 3.24 3.44
C VAL A 126 -14.99 4.67 3.83
N GLU A 127 -15.51 5.18 4.96
CA GLU A 127 -15.29 6.55 5.42
C GLU A 127 -13.80 6.90 5.51
N THR A 128 -12.98 5.96 6.00
CA THR A 128 -11.55 6.25 6.12
C THR A 128 -10.86 6.26 4.78
N ASP A 129 -11.07 5.24 3.96
CA ASP A 129 -10.35 5.11 2.71
C ASP A 129 -10.73 6.24 1.76
N THR A 130 -12.01 6.60 1.71
CA THR A 130 -12.54 7.64 0.83
C THR A 130 -12.38 9.06 1.40
N GLY A 131 -12.02 9.19 2.68
CA GLY A 131 -11.60 10.47 3.27
C GLY A 131 -10.35 11.08 2.64
N ALA A 132 -9.67 10.36 1.75
CA ALA A 132 -8.76 10.92 0.75
C ALA A 132 -9.05 10.28 -0.61
N ASP A 133 -9.66 11.02 -1.53
CA ASP A 133 -9.88 10.59 -2.90
C ASP A 133 -8.57 10.67 -3.70
N SER A 134 -7.71 9.68 -3.49
CA SER A 134 -6.33 9.69 -3.96
C SER A 134 -5.74 8.29 -3.95
N VAL A 135 -5.48 7.74 -5.12
CA VAL A 135 -4.76 6.49 -5.35
C VAL A 135 -3.34 6.84 -5.80
N LEU A 136 -2.34 6.36 -5.07
CA LEU A 136 -0.94 6.50 -5.49
C LEU A 136 -0.56 5.34 -6.40
N ILE A 137 0.05 5.66 -7.54
CA ILE A 137 0.49 4.70 -8.54
C ILE A 137 2.01 4.74 -8.66
N SER A 138 2.62 3.57 -8.82
CA SER A 138 4.04 3.45 -9.08
C SER A 138 4.37 2.38 -10.12
N THR A 139 5.01 2.83 -11.19
CA THR A 139 5.78 1.99 -12.14
C THR A 139 7.29 2.04 -11.84
N ARG A 140 7.64 2.40 -10.60
CA ARG A 140 9.01 2.41 -10.09
C ARG A 140 9.02 2.00 -8.61
N PHE A 141 8.92 0.69 -8.39
CA PHE A 141 8.86 0.10 -7.05
C PHE A 141 9.73 -1.15 -6.92
N VAL A 142 9.99 -1.57 -5.69
CA VAL A 142 10.44 -2.92 -5.37
C VAL A 142 9.57 -3.41 -4.22
N TYR A 143 8.99 -4.59 -4.37
CA TYR A 143 8.22 -5.23 -3.31
C TYR A 143 8.94 -6.51 -2.87
N PHE A 144 9.46 -6.51 -1.64
CA PHE A 144 10.22 -7.61 -1.10
C PHE A 144 9.35 -8.69 -0.47
N GLY A 145 8.18 -8.32 0.06
CA GLY A 145 7.30 -9.23 0.79
C GLY A 145 8.04 -9.91 1.95
N SER A 146 7.81 -11.21 2.13
CA SER A 146 8.45 -12.06 3.14
C SER A 146 9.99 -12.10 3.10
N SER A 147 10.62 -11.71 1.99
CA SER A 147 12.07 -11.57 1.86
C SER A 147 12.58 -10.17 2.19
N ALA A 148 11.80 -9.38 2.95
CA ALA A 148 12.12 -8.01 3.35
C ALA A 148 13.54 -7.88 3.94
N PRO A 149 14.44 -7.11 3.31
CA PRO A 149 15.78 -6.86 3.83
C PRO A 149 15.75 -5.89 5.00
N GLU A 150 16.69 -6.02 5.92
CA GLU A 150 16.91 -5.03 6.99
C GLU A 150 17.53 -3.76 6.40
N ILE A 151 16.98 -2.60 6.75
CA ILE A 151 17.64 -1.32 6.43
C ILE A 151 18.79 -1.14 7.43
N PRO A 152 20.02 -0.83 6.98
CA PRO A 152 21.14 -0.56 7.87
C PRO A 152 20.77 0.43 8.97
N LYS A 153 20.98 0.06 10.24
CA LYS A 153 20.54 0.85 11.40
C LYS A 153 21.06 2.29 11.37
N GLY A 154 22.30 2.50 10.91
CA GLY A 154 22.89 3.83 10.75
C GLY A 154 22.05 4.77 9.88
N ILE A 155 21.47 4.27 8.79
CA ILE A 155 20.59 5.05 7.90
C ILE A 155 19.32 5.48 8.65
N LEU A 156 18.71 4.57 9.41
CA LEU A 156 17.50 4.88 10.19
C LEU A 156 17.79 5.88 11.30
N THR A 157 18.93 5.72 12.01
CA THR A 157 19.37 6.63 13.06
C THR A 157 19.66 8.03 12.51
N GLU A 158 20.35 8.14 11.38
CA GLU A 158 20.67 9.42 10.72
C GLU A 158 19.42 10.22 10.35
N ILE A 159 18.40 9.55 9.78
CA ILE A 159 17.13 10.17 9.41
C ILE A 159 16.27 10.50 10.65
N GLY A 160 16.58 9.90 11.81
CA GLY A 160 15.73 9.96 13.00
C GLY A 160 14.44 9.16 12.83
N TYR A 161 14.48 8.07 12.06
CA TYR A 161 13.33 7.19 11.87
C TYR A 161 13.09 6.31 13.11
N GLU A 162 11.83 6.27 13.55
CA GLU A 162 11.37 5.36 14.59
C GLU A 162 10.20 4.52 14.08
N ASN A 163 10.28 3.20 14.29
CA ASN A 163 9.24 2.26 13.90
C ASN A 163 8.07 2.31 14.90
N ARG A 164 7.16 3.28 14.71
CA ARG A 164 5.99 3.51 15.57
C ARG A 164 4.74 3.70 14.73
N ARG A 165 3.57 3.58 15.36
CA ARG A 165 2.26 3.78 14.70
C ARG A 165 2.22 5.12 13.93
N SER A 166 1.37 5.16 12.90
CA SER A 166 1.27 6.23 11.91
C SER A 166 2.40 6.18 10.87
N HIS A 167 2.77 7.32 10.33
CA HIS A 167 3.85 7.50 9.36
C HIS A 167 4.81 8.57 9.85
N ARG A 168 5.96 8.66 9.19
CA ARG A 168 6.94 9.73 9.29
C ARG A 168 7.15 10.30 7.91
N THR A 169 7.39 11.61 7.84
CA THR A 169 7.58 12.33 6.60
C THR A 169 8.89 13.07 6.70
N PHE A 170 9.75 12.83 5.73
CA PHE A 170 11.06 13.47 5.59
C PHE A 170 11.14 14.13 4.22
N TYR A 171 12.17 14.94 4.01
CA TYR A 171 12.55 15.42 2.70
C TYR A 171 13.65 14.54 2.09
N ASP A 172 13.69 14.47 0.77
CA ASP A 172 14.72 13.77 0.00
C ASP A 172 16.16 14.07 0.44
N TRP A 173 16.49 15.34 0.70
CA TRP A 173 17.82 15.75 1.16
C TRP A 173 18.20 15.22 2.56
N GLN A 174 17.21 14.89 3.40
CA GLN A 174 17.45 14.24 4.69
C GLN A 174 17.65 12.72 4.53
N CYS A 175 17.21 12.16 3.41
CA CYS A 175 17.15 10.72 3.17
C CYS A 175 18.19 10.25 2.14
N GLY A 176 19.29 10.98 1.94
CA GLY A 176 20.30 10.66 0.91
C GLY A 176 20.80 9.22 1.01
N ALA A 177 21.19 8.77 2.21
CA ALA A 177 21.66 7.41 2.43
C ALA A 177 20.56 6.34 2.19
N LEU A 178 19.31 6.62 2.58
CA LEU A 178 18.17 5.73 2.32
C LEU A 178 17.85 5.63 0.82
N ILE A 179 17.85 6.75 0.10
CA ILE A 179 17.61 6.78 -1.34
C ILE A 179 18.74 6.07 -2.08
N ALA A 180 19.99 6.25 -1.67
CA ALA A 180 21.13 5.51 -2.21
C ALA A 180 20.99 4.00 -1.94
N TRP A 181 20.59 3.61 -0.73
CA TRP A 181 20.33 2.21 -0.38
C TRP A 181 19.22 1.60 -1.25
N MET A 182 18.07 2.29 -1.40
CA MET A 182 16.99 1.86 -2.29
C MET A 182 17.45 1.77 -3.76
N GLY A 183 18.32 2.69 -4.18
CA GLY A 183 18.91 2.73 -5.51
C GLY A 183 19.96 1.65 -5.78
N SER A 184 20.47 0.98 -4.73
CA SER A 184 21.50 -0.05 -4.87
C SER A 184 20.94 -1.42 -5.32
N PHE A 185 19.62 -1.62 -5.22
CA PHE A 185 18.99 -2.86 -5.69
C PHE A 185 19.09 -2.98 -7.22
N PRO A 186 19.40 -4.18 -7.75
CA PRO A 186 19.54 -4.43 -9.18
C PRO A 186 18.33 -3.95 -9.97
N THR A 187 18.56 -3.42 -11.17
CA THR A 187 17.48 -2.99 -12.10
C THR A 187 16.48 -4.11 -12.38
N SER A 188 16.95 -5.37 -12.38
CA SER A 188 16.13 -6.57 -12.53
C SER A 188 15.13 -6.80 -11.38
N HIS A 189 15.27 -6.13 -10.24
CA HIS A 189 14.33 -6.22 -9.11
C HIS A 189 13.19 -5.19 -9.21
N TRP A 190 13.36 -4.15 -10.02
CA TRP A 190 12.38 -3.08 -10.12
C TRP A 190 11.11 -3.56 -10.82
N ASN A 191 9.98 -3.09 -10.32
CA ASN A 191 8.62 -3.41 -10.74
C ASN A 191 8.21 -4.87 -10.55
N LEU A 192 8.87 -5.55 -9.61
CA LEU A 192 8.61 -6.95 -9.28
C LEU A 192 8.16 -7.14 -7.83
N VAL A 193 7.43 -8.24 -7.65
CA VAL A 193 7.16 -8.90 -6.37
C VAL A 193 8.23 -9.98 -6.21
N LEU A 194 9.24 -9.72 -5.39
CA LEU A 194 10.39 -10.62 -5.21
C LEU A 194 10.05 -11.84 -4.35
N SER A 195 9.09 -11.71 -3.44
CA SER A 195 8.54 -12.81 -2.66
C SER A 195 7.10 -12.51 -2.28
N ASP A 196 6.37 -13.54 -1.88
CA ASP A 196 4.99 -13.40 -1.45
C ASP A 196 4.86 -12.43 -0.27
N PRO A 197 3.76 -11.66 -0.17
CA PRO A 197 3.40 -10.92 1.03
C PRO A 197 3.48 -11.80 2.28
N PHE A 198 3.85 -11.26 3.44
CA PHE A 198 4.04 -12.06 4.67
C PHE A 198 2.81 -12.92 5.03
N GLN A 199 1.62 -12.41 4.78
CA GLN A 199 0.34 -13.06 5.12
C GLN A 199 -0.42 -13.53 3.87
N PHE A 200 0.26 -13.72 2.74
CA PHE A 200 -0.40 -14.04 1.47
C PHE A 200 -1.23 -15.32 1.51
N ALA A 201 -0.82 -16.32 2.28
CA ALA A 201 -1.60 -17.56 2.47
C ALA A 201 -2.99 -17.31 3.07
N GLN A 202 -3.19 -16.17 3.75
CA GLN A 202 -4.43 -15.76 4.40
C GLN A 202 -5.22 -14.74 3.55
N SER A 203 -5.04 -14.72 2.22
CA SER A 203 -5.69 -13.74 1.32
C SER A 203 -7.23 -13.69 1.41
N GLY A 204 -7.85 -14.79 1.88
CA GLY A 204 -9.29 -14.87 2.13
C GLY A 204 -9.76 -14.02 3.32
N ALA A 205 -8.85 -13.64 4.22
CA ALA A 205 -9.15 -12.79 5.36
C ALA A 205 -9.73 -11.43 4.92
N ARG A 206 -10.54 -10.85 5.81
CA ARG A 206 -11.05 -9.48 5.68
C ARG A 206 -10.59 -8.66 6.88
N TYR A 207 -10.54 -7.34 6.73
CA TYR A 207 -10.18 -6.41 7.78
C TYR A 207 -11.37 -5.51 8.10
N SER A 208 -11.77 -5.47 9.36
CA SER A 208 -12.75 -4.51 9.87
C SER A 208 -12.02 -3.40 10.62
N ARG A 209 -12.22 -2.15 10.19
CA ARG A 209 -11.67 -1.02 10.91
C ARG A 209 -12.41 -0.76 12.21
N GLU A 210 -13.72 -0.92 12.23
CA GLU A 210 -14.55 -0.83 13.43
C GLU A 210 -13.98 -1.67 14.57
N ARG A 211 -13.62 -2.92 14.28
CA ARG A 211 -13.06 -3.87 15.25
C ARG A 211 -11.54 -3.79 15.37
N ASN A 212 -10.88 -3.06 14.48
CA ASN A 212 -9.43 -3.01 14.31
C ASN A 212 -8.81 -4.43 14.23
N ALA A 213 -9.47 -5.35 13.52
CA ALA A 213 -9.18 -6.78 13.55
C ALA A 213 -9.40 -7.44 12.20
N ILE A 214 -8.76 -8.60 12.03
CA ILE A 214 -9.08 -9.52 10.94
C ILE A 214 -10.37 -10.26 11.29
N VAL A 215 -11.28 -10.35 10.33
CA VAL A 215 -12.56 -11.06 10.43
C VAL A 215 -12.61 -12.18 9.39
N ALA A 216 -13.39 -13.21 9.72
CA ALA A 216 -13.63 -14.38 8.88
C ALA A 216 -14.41 -14.00 7.60
#